data_AF-A0A2M7I3C0-F1
#
_entry.id   AF-A0A2M7I3C0-F1
#
_cell.length_a   1.000
_cell.length_b   1.000
_cell.length_c   1.000
_cell.angle_alpha   90.00
_cell.angle_beta   90.00
_cell.angle_gamma   90.00
#
_symmetry.space_group_name_H-M   'P 1'
#
loop_
_entity.id
_entity.type
_entity.pdbx_description
1 polymer ?
#
loop_
_entity_poly.entity_id
_entity_poly.type
_entity_poly.pdbx_seq_one_letter_code
_entity_poly.pdbx_strand_id
1 'polypeptide(L)'
;MENPKLNIESAYKSSLNLAKSHYENFPVVSFLIPKDQQKHIAIIYWFARTADNIADEGNITNEERINKLDELTERVKFISEGNCQNDFDSALLNTIKTKNLSPECLINLLFAFKQDVTKKRYENFEEVLNYCKNSANPIGRLILELNNIRNEDAFYFSDKICTALQLTNFIQDIEIDYKKGRIYLP
;
A
#
# COMPACT_ATOMS: atom_id res chain seq x y z
N MET A 1 -24.93 22.82 10.18
CA MET A 1 -25.06 21.52 9.47
C MET A 1 -24.25 20.54 10.29
N GLU A 2 -24.88 19.56 10.95
CA GLU A 2 -24.15 18.50 11.65
C GLU A 2 -23.37 17.69 10.60
N ASN A 3 -22.06 17.57 10.75
CA ASN A 3 -21.27 16.69 9.91
C ASN A 3 -21.81 15.26 10.10
N PRO A 4 -22.11 14.52 9.01
CA PRO A 4 -22.57 13.15 9.13
C PRO A 4 -21.54 12.35 9.94
N LYS A 5 -22.04 11.60 10.93
CA LYS A 5 -21.20 10.79 11.82
C LYS A 5 -20.53 9.70 10.99
N LEU A 6 -19.20 9.76 10.87
CA LEU A 6 -18.40 8.79 10.11
C LEU A 6 -18.63 7.36 10.64
N ASN A 7 -18.72 6.40 9.72
CA ASN A 7 -19.00 4.99 10.01
C ASN A 7 -17.78 4.11 9.68
N ILE A 8 -16.88 4.00 10.65
CA ILE A 8 -15.65 3.19 10.56
C ILE A 8 -15.95 1.71 10.22
N GLU A 9 -17.02 1.14 10.78
CA GLU A 9 -17.36 -0.27 10.57
C GLU A 9 -17.78 -0.57 9.13
N SER A 10 -18.45 0.40 8.47
CA SER A 10 -18.79 0.31 7.04
C SER A 10 -17.53 0.21 6.17
N ALA A 11 -16.52 1.07 6.44
CA ALA A 11 -15.25 1.04 5.73
C ALA A 11 -14.46 -0.26 5.98
N TYR A 12 -14.42 -0.76 7.23
CA TYR A 12 -13.79 -2.05 7.52
C TYR A 12 -14.46 -3.21 6.78
N LYS A 13 -15.80 -3.28 6.79
CA LYS A 13 -16.56 -4.30 6.07
C LYS A 13 -16.29 -4.24 4.57
N SER A 14 -16.28 -3.03 3.99
CA SER A 14 -16.03 -2.83 2.56
C SER A 14 -14.60 -3.24 2.18
N SER A 15 -13.61 -2.86 2.99
CA SER A 15 -12.20 -3.24 2.80
C SER A 15 -12.01 -4.76 2.89
N LEU A 16 -12.66 -5.42 3.86
CA LEU A 16 -12.63 -6.88 3.99
C LEU A 16 -13.27 -7.58 2.79
N ASN A 17 -14.37 -7.04 2.26
CA ASN A 17 -15.01 -7.60 1.07
C ASN A 17 -14.13 -7.45 -0.16
N LEU A 18 -13.51 -6.28 -0.36
CA LEU A 18 -12.54 -6.06 -1.43
C LEU A 18 -11.40 -7.08 -1.35
N ALA A 19 -10.79 -7.21 -0.17
CA ALA A 19 -9.69 -8.12 0.07
C ALA A 19 -10.05 -9.61 -0.13
N LYS A 20 -11.32 -10.00 0.08
CA LYS A 20 -11.79 -11.36 -0.23
C LYS A 20 -12.03 -11.59 -1.72
N SER A 21 -12.41 -10.54 -2.44
CA SER A 21 -12.72 -10.62 -3.88
C SER A 21 -11.48 -10.64 -4.77
N HIS A 22 -10.36 -10.10 -4.28
CA HIS A 22 -9.08 -10.16 -4.96
C HIS A 22 -8.23 -11.31 -4.44
N TYR A 23 -8.15 -12.36 -5.24
CA TYR A 23 -7.31 -13.54 -5.02
C TYR A 23 -5.86 -13.23 -5.45
N GLU A 24 -5.25 -12.22 -4.85
CA GLU A 24 -3.81 -11.96 -5.04
C GLU A 24 -3.00 -12.54 -3.88
N ASN A 25 -1.67 -12.62 -4.07
CA ASN A 25 -0.67 -13.19 -3.15
C ASN A 25 -0.62 -12.56 -1.74
N PHE A 26 -1.55 -11.65 -1.41
CA PHE A 26 -1.66 -11.02 -0.11
C PHE A 26 -2.83 -11.64 0.69
N PRO A 27 -2.55 -12.57 1.62
CA PRO A 27 -3.59 -13.34 2.28
C PRO A 27 -4.25 -12.54 3.41
N VAL A 28 -4.94 -11.44 3.07
CA VAL A 28 -5.64 -10.56 4.04
C VAL A 28 -6.62 -11.34 4.92
N VAL A 29 -7.28 -12.33 4.32
CA VAL A 29 -8.21 -13.23 5.00
C VAL A 29 -7.62 -14.63 4.97
N SER A 30 -6.73 -14.90 5.92
CA SER A 30 -6.14 -16.22 6.14
C SER A 30 -6.40 -16.72 7.55
N PHE A 31 -6.43 -18.04 7.69
CA PHE A 31 -6.47 -18.72 8.98
C PHE A 31 -5.31 -18.31 9.90
N LEU A 32 -4.18 -17.89 9.32
CA LEU A 32 -3.00 -17.45 10.08
C LEU A 32 -3.14 -16.06 10.71
N ILE A 33 -4.16 -15.28 10.32
CA ILE A 33 -4.35 -13.90 10.78
C ILE A 33 -5.48 -13.83 11.81
N PRO A 34 -5.23 -13.34 13.03
CA PRO A 34 -6.26 -13.11 14.05
C PRO A 34 -7.40 -12.24 13.51
N LYS A 35 -8.65 -12.60 13.85
CA LYS A 35 -9.86 -11.93 13.32
C LYS A 35 -9.88 -10.42 13.58
N ASP A 36 -9.36 -9.99 14.74
CA ASP A 36 -9.28 -8.58 15.13
C ASP A 36 -8.23 -7.80 14.31
N GLN A 37 -7.21 -8.47 13.76
CA GLN A 37 -6.22 -7.87 12.87
C GLN A 37 -6.69 -7.77 11.42
N GLN A 38 -7.56 -8.69 10.97
CA GLN A 38 -8.00 -8.75 9.56
C GLN A 38 -8.55 -7.41 9.06
N LYS A 39 -9.30 -6.67 9.88
CA LYS A 39 -9.85 -5.35 9.50
C LYS A 39 -8.76 -4.30 9.25
N HIS A 40 -7.67 -4.35 10.02
CA HIS A 40 -6.54 -3.44 9.88
C HIS A 40 -5.67 -3.81 8.68
N ILE A 41 -5.48 -5.10 8.42
CA ILE A 41 -4.78 -5.55 7.21
C ILE A 41 -5.61 -5.23 5.97
N ALA A 42 -6.93 -5.38 6.06
CA ALA A 42 -7.84 -5.04 4.97
C ALA A 42 -7.82 -3.54 4.63
N ILE A 43 -7.74 -2.63 5.62
CA ILE A 43 -7.64 -1.20 5.31
C ILE A 43 -6.31 -0.83 4.64
N ILE A 44 -5.21 -1.49 5.04
CA ILE A 44 -3.89 -1.30 4.40
C ILE A 44 -3.92 -1.82 2.96
N TYR A 45 -4.52 -3.00 2.74
CA TYR A 45 -4.71 -3.57 1.41
C TYR A 45 -5.60 -2.68 0.54
N TRP A 46 -6.73 -2.20 1.07
CA TRP A 46 -7.62 -1.27 0.38
C TRP A 46 -6.88 0.01 -0.03
N PHE A 47 -6.06 0.56 0.86
CA PHE A 47 -5.26 1.76 0.57
C PHE A 47 -4.27 1.50 -0.57
N ALA A 48 -3.46 0.45 -0.46
CA ALA A 48 -2.46 0.10 -1.47
C ALA A 48 -3.10 -0.16 -2.84
N ARG A 49 -4.21 -0.93 -2.88
CA ARG A 49 -4.95 -1.20 -4.11
C ARG A 49 -5.58 0.05 -4.72
N THR A 50 -6.08 0.97 -3.88
CA THR A 50 -6.62 2.25 -4.36
C THR A 50 -5.53 3.09 -5.02
N ALA A 51 -4.34 3.16 -4.42
CA ALA A 51 -3.20 3.88 -4.99
C ALA A 51 -2.70 3.22 -6.29
N ASP A 52 -2.60 1.89 -6.31
CA ASP A 52 -2.25 1.10 -7.49
C ASP A 52 -3.22 1.34 -8.66
N ASN A 53 -4.53 1.30 -8.40
CA ASN A 53 -5.53 1.60 -9.42
C ASN A 53 -5.40 3.03 -9.98
N ILE A 54 -5.03 4.01 -9.15
CA ILE A 54 -4.75 5.38 -9.61
C ILE A 54 -3.53 5.40 -10.54
N ALA A 55 -2.50 4.59 -10.28
CA ALA A 55 -1.30 4.52 -11.11
C ALA A 55 -1.51 3.73 -12.42
N ASP A 56 -2.33 2.67 -12.39
CA ASP A 56 -2.40 1.67 -13.47
C ASP A 56 -3.70 1.70 -14.30
N GLU A 57 -4.84 2.06 -13.71
CA GLU A 57 -6.16 1.84 -14.33
C GLU A 57 -6.78 3.14 -14.90
N GLY A 58 -7.73 3.01 -15.83
CA GLY A 58 -8.49 4.13 -16.40
C GLY A 58 -7.80 4.87 -17.55
N ASN A 59 -8.54 5.79 -18.18
CA ASN A 59 -8.10 6.54 -19.36
C ASN A 59 -7.71 7.99 -19.02
N ILE A 60 -6.92 8.17 -17.95
CA ILE A 60 -6.40 9.47 -17.52
C ILE A 60 -4.92 9.61 -17.86
N THR A 61 -4.47 10.85 -18.04
CA THR A 61 -3.09 11.20 -18.37
C THR A 61 -2.15 10.91 -17.20
N ASN A 62 -0.84 10.76 -17.50
CA ASN A 62 0.17 10.58 -16.45
C ASN A 62 0.21 11.75 -15.46
N GLU A 63 -0.03 12.98 -15.93
CA GLU A 63 -0.11 14.16 -15.07
C GLU A 63 -1.28 14.06 -14.08
N GLU A 64 -2.46 13.67 -14.55
CA GLU A 64 -3.63 13.46 -13.68
C GLU A 64 -3.40 12.34 -12.66
N ARG A 65 -2.69 11.27 -13.02
CA ARG A 65 -2.32 10.19 -12.10
C ARG A 65 -1.40 10.71 -10.98
N ILE A 66 -0.36 11.46 -11.36
CA ILE A 66 0.59 12.06 -10.43
C ILE A 66 -0.14 13.00 -9.47
N ASN A 67 -1.00 13.88 -9.99
CA ASN A 67 -1.76 14.82 -9.16
C ASN A 67 -2.66 14.08 -8.15
N LYS A 68 -3.36 13.01 -8.57
CA LYS A 68 -4.17 12.20 -7.65
C LYS A 68 -3.35 11.47 -6.58
N LEU A 69 -2.15 10.99 -6.91
CA LEU A 69 -1.24 10.37 -5.94
C LEU A 69 -0.65 11.40 -4.96
N ASP A 70 -0.38 12.62 -5.42
CA ASP A 70 0.06 13.73 -4.58
C ASP A 70 -1.07 14.18 -3.63
N GLU A 71 -2.31 14.28 -4.13
CA GLU A 71 -3.50 14.52 -3.30
C GLU A 71 -3.69 13.41 -2.24
N LEU A 72 -3.49 12.15 -2.61
CA LEU A 72 -3.57 11.03 -1.68
C LEU A 72 -2.45 11.08 -0.63
N THR A 73 -1.26 11.56 -1.01
CA THR A 73 -0.13 11.77 -0.09
C THR A 73 -0.47 12.84 0.96
N GLU A 74 -0.99 13.99 0.52
CA GLU A 74 -1.45 15.04 1.44
C GLU A 74 -2.62 14.57 2.32
N ARG A 75 -3.52 13.75 1.76
CA ARG A 75 -4.61 13.12 2.53
C ARG A 75 -4.08 12.19 3.62
N VAL A 76 -3.04 11.40 3.39
CA VAL A 76 -2.41 10.56 4.45
C VAL A 76 -1.81 11.42 5.56
N LYS A 77 -1.16 12.54 5.23
CA LYS A 77 -0.65 13.48 6.23
C LYS A 77 -1.78 14.09 7.06
N PHE A 78 -2.83 14.58 6.40
CA PHE A 78 -4.03 15.14 7.03
C PHE A 78 -4.72 14.14 7.97
N ILE A 79 -4.80 12.87 7.55
CA ILE A 79 -5.30 11.75 8.36
C ILE A 79 -4.42 11.56 9.60
N SER A 80 -3.11 11.56 9.43
CA SER A 80 -2.15 11.32 10.51
C SER A 80 -2.22 12.39 11.62
N GLU A 81 -2.62 13.61 11.27
CA GLU A 81 -2.89 14.71 12.20
C GLU A 81 -4.23 14.57 12.95
N GLY A 82 -5.04 13.55 12.61
CA GLY A 82 -6.30 13.26 13.26
C GLY A 82 -7.55 13.73 12.52
N ASN A 83 -7.40 14.24 11.29
CA ASN A 83 -8.52 14.74 10.51
C ASN A 83 -9.07 13.67 9.56
N CYS A 84 -10.38 13.68 9.29
CA CYS A 84 -11.02 12.71 8.40
C CYS A 84 -12.10 13.38 7.56
N GLN A 85 -12.24 12.99 6.30
CA GLN A 85 -13.26 13.51 5.40
C GLN A 85 -14.34 12.47 5.05
N ASN A 86 -14.07 11.18 5.24
CA ASN A 86 -15.00 10.09 4.96
C ASN A 86 -14.72 8.84 5.82
N ASP A 87 -15.54 7.81 5.65
CA ASP A 87 -15.49 6.57 6.41
C ASP A 87 -14.12 5.85 6.29
N PHE A 88 -13.52 5.82 5.09
CA PHE A 88 -12.22 5.17 4.89
C PHE A 88 -11.08 5.92 5.58
N ASP A 89 -11.11 7.26 5.58
CA ASP A 89 -10.16 8.07 6.35
C ASP A 89 -10.26 7.75 7.83
N SER A 90 -11.49 7.65 8.35
CA SER A 90 -11.71 7.34 9.76
C SER A 90 -11.24 5.94 10.13
N ALA A 91 -11.40 4.96 9.24
CA ALA A 91 -10.89 3.60 9.45
C ALA A 91 -9.36 3.51 9.35
N LEU A 92 -8.75 4.23 8.40
CA LEU A 92 -7.30 4.33 8.28
C LEU A 92 -6.70 5.05 9.51
N LEU A 93 -7.29 6.17 9.94
CA LEU A 93 -6.90 6.87 11.16
C LEU A 93 -7.00 5.96 12.39
N ASN A 94 -8.12 5.26 12.53
CA ASN A 94 -8.31 4.32 13.63
C ASN A 94 -7.24 3.23 13.62
N THR A 95 -6.87 2.73 12.44
CA THR A 95 -5.82 1.72 12.29
C THR A 95 -4.45 2.28 12.64
N ILE A 96 -4.08 3.46 12.12
CA ILE A 96 -2.83 4.17 12.45
C ILE A 96 -2.72 4.36 13.96
N LYS A 97 -3.76 4.89 14.62
CA LYS A 97 -3.74 5.16 16.06
C LYS A 97 -3.74 3.90 16.91
N THR A 98 -4.60 2.93 16.60
CA THR A 98 -4.78 1.71 17.41
C THR A 98 -3.56 0.79 17.33
N LYS A 99 -2.92 0.74 16.17
CA LYS A 99 -1.77 -0.14 15.92
C LYS A 99 -0.45 0.61 15.93
N ASN A 100 -0.48 1.93 16.15
CA ASN A 100 0.67 2.82 16.11
C ASN A 100 1.54 2.52 14.88
N LEU A 101 0.91 2.62 13.71
CA LEU A 101 1.54 2.41 12.40
C LEU A 101 2.26 3.67 11.96
N SER A 102 3.38 3.51 11.27
CA SER A 102 4.15 4.59 10.67
C SER A 102 3.47 5.10 9.39
N PRO A 103 2.92 6.33 9.35
CA PRO A 103 2.32 6.88 8.14
C PRO A 103 3.32 7.00 6.99
N GLU A 104 4.60 7.14 7.30
CA GLU A 104 5.70 7.16 6.34
C GLU A 104 5.73 5.91 5.46
N CYS A 105 5.38 4.73 6.02
CA CYS A 105 5.31 3.51 5.21
C CYS A 105 4.20 3.60 4.16
N LEU A 106 3.07 4.25 4.47
CA LEU A 106 1.99 4.48 3.48
C LEU A 106 2.43 5.49 2.41
N ILE A 107 3.13 6.54 2.82
CA ILE A 107 3.66 7.58 1.91
C ILE A 107 4.70 6.98 0.95
N ASN A 108 5.58 6.10 1.42
CA ASN A 108 6.57 5.43 0.59
C ASN A 108 5.92 4.58 -0.52
N LEU A 109 4.80 3.92 -0.23
CA LEU A 109 4.05 3.20 -1.27
C LEU A 109 3.54 4.16 -2.36
N LEU A 110 3.01 5.33 -1.97
CA LEU A 110 2.57 6.34 -2.93
C LEU A 110 3.73 6.87 -3.79
N PHE A 111 4.91 7.02 -3.20
CA PHE A 111 6.12 7.38 -3.95
C PHE A 111 6.45 6.33 -5.02
N ALA A 112 6.38 5.04 -4.69
CA ALA A 112 6.60 3.96 -5.65
C ALA A 112 5.55 3.95 -6.77
N PHE A 113 4.26 4.07 -6.44
CA PHE A 113 3.19 4.14 -7.44
C PHE A 113 3.35 5.33 -8.38
N LYS A 114 3.78 6.49 -7.86
CA LYS A 114 4.11 7.68 -8.67
C LYS A 114 5.32 7.43 -9.58
N GLN A 115 6.34 6.72 -9.08
CA GLN A 115 7.48 6.30 -9.90
C GLN A 115 7.05 5.39 -11.05
N ASP A 116 6.13 4.45 -10.83
CA ASP A 116 5.62 3.54 -11.87
C ASP A 116 4.83 4.21 -13.01
N VAL A 117 4.31 5.41 -12.77
CA VAL A 117 3.66 6.23 -13.81
C VAL A 117 4.70 6.69 -14.84
N THR A 118 5.90 7.04 -14.40
CA THR A 118 6.91 7.74 -15.22
C THR A 118 8.11 6.89 -15.61
N LYS A 119 8.62 6.05 -14.70
CA LYS A 119 9.78 5.19 -14.93
C LYS A 119 9.32 3.83 -15.46
N LYS A 120 9.69 3.54 -16.72
CA LYS A 120 9.30 2.31 -17.42
C LYS A 120 10.42 1.28 -17.54
N ARG A 121 11.66 1.69 -17.33
CA ARG A 121 12.84 0.82 -17.39
C ARG A 121 13.86 1.24 -16.34
N TYR A 122 14.58 0.27 -15.82
CA TYR A 122 15.64 0.42 -14.82
C TYR A 122 17.00 0.14 -15.46
N GLU A 123 18.01 0.96 -15.15
CA GLU A 123 19.33 0.88 -15.79
C GLU A 123 20.20 -0.23 -15.20
N ASN A 124 20.04 -0.50 -13.91
CA ASN A 124 20.84 -1.46 -13.18
C ASN A 124 20.06 -2.01 -11.98
N PHE A 125 20.60 -3.07 -11.38
CA PHE A 125 19.93 -3.77 -10.28
C PHE A 125 19.80 -2.90 -9.02
N GLU A 126 20.71 -1.94 -8.80
CA GLU A 126 20.61 -1.02 -7.66
C GLU A 126 19.37 -0.13 -7.75
N GLU A 127 19.01 0.35 -8.94
CA GLU A 127 17.77 1.10 -9.12
C GLU A 127 16.52 0.26 -8.79
N VAL A 128 16.52 -1.02 -9.14
CA VAL A 128 15.43 -1.97 -8.82
C VAL A 128 15.32 -2.17 -7.32
N LEU A 129 16.46 -2.35 -6.63
CA LEU A 129 16.50 -2.46 -5.18
C LEU A 129 16.04 -1.16 -4.51
N ASN A 130 16.40 0.01 -5.05
CA ASN A 130 15.93 1.30 -4.56
C ASN A 130 14.42 1.48 -4.75
N TYR A 131 13.84 0.98 -5.85
CA TYR A 131 12.39 0.92 -6.01
C TYR A 131 11.73 0.04 -4.95
N CYS A 132 12.29 -1.16 -4.66
CA CYS A 132 11.76 -2.09 -3.65
C CYS A 132 11.71 -1.50 -2.23
N LYS A 133 12.62 -0.56 -1.90
CA LYS A 133 12.59 0.18 -0.61
C LYS A 133 11.27 0.93 -0.39
N ASN A 134 10.61 1.33 -1.47
CA ASN A 134 9.37 2.09 -1.43
C ASN A 134 8.15 1.25 -1.82
N SER A 135 8.29 0.30 -2.75
CA SER A 135 7.16 -0.48 -3.27
C SER A 135 6.80 -1.72 -2.45
N ALA A 136 7.78 -2.33 -1.76
CA ALA A 136 7.58 -3.62 -1.09
C ALA A 136 7.91 -3.58 0.41
N ASN A 137 9.08 -3.04 0.77
CA ASN A 137 9.56 -3.01 2.15
C ASN A 137 8.57 -2.35 3.14
N PRO A 138 7.88 -1.25 2.80
CA PRO A 138 6.93 -0.63 3.72
C PRO A 138 5.78 -1.54 4.14
N ILE A 139 5.34 -2.46 3.27
CA ILE A 139 4.28 -3.43 3.60
C ILE A 139 4.74 -4.35 4.73
N GLY A 140 5.95 -4.92 4.62
CA GLY A 140 6.49 -5.80 5.67
C GLY A 140 6.61 -5.10 7.02
N ARG A 141 7.09 -3.84 7.01
CA ARG A 141 7.18 -3.02 8.22
C ARG A 141 5.81 -2.75 8.84
N LEU A 142 4.80 -2.39 8.04
CA LEU A 142 3.43 -2.23 8.52
C LEU A 142 2.89 -3.52 9.16
N ILE A 143 3.18 -4.69 8.59
CA ILE A 143 2.78 -5.99 9.15
C ILE A 143 3.49 -6.25 10.49
N LEU A 144 4.77 -5.90 10.63
CA LEU A 144 5.47 -5.98 11.92
C LEU A 144 4.87 -5.04 12.97
N GLU A 145 4.58 -3.79 12.59
CA GLU A 145 3.98 -2.79 13.48
C GLU A 145 2.56 -3.20 13.93
N LEU A 146 1.76 -3.79 13.04
CA LEU A 146 0.45 -4.38 13.37
C LEU A 146 0.53 -5.44 14.48
N ASN A 147 1.67 -6.13 14.54
CA ASN A 147 1.99 -7.15 15.55
C ASN A 147 2.82 -6.58 16.72
N ASN A 148 2.91 -5.25 16.84
CA ASN A 148 3.67 -4.53 17.86
C ASN A 148 5.18 -4.83 17.88
N ILE A 149 5.75 -5.24 16.74
CA ILE A 149 7.18 -5.48 16.58
C ILE A 149 7.81 -4.23 15.98
N ARG A 150 8.68 -3.56 16.77
CA ARG A 150 9.39 -2.32 16.39
C ARG A 150 10.87 -2.46 16.74
N ASN A 151 11.54 -3.35 16.03
CA ASN A 151 12.94 -3.67 16.23
C ASN A 151 13.67 -3.53 14.89
N GLU A 152 14.83 -2.89 14.91
CA GLU A 152 15.61 -2.62 13.70
C GLU A 152 16.05 -3.88 12.97
N ASP A 153 16.42 -4.95 13.69
CA ASP A 153 16.79 -6.22 13.06
C ASP A 153 15.57 -6.86 12.37
N ALA A 154 14.41 -6.83 13.02
CA ALA A 154 13.17 -7.32 12.44
C ALA A 154 12.78 -6.54 11.17
N PHE A 155 12.91 -5.21 11.17
CA PHE A 155 12.71 -4.39 9.98
C PHE A 155 13.73 -4.73 8.89
N TYR A 156 15.00 -4.88 9.24
CA TYR A 156 16.05 -5.27 8.30
C TYR A 156 15.74 -6.60 7.62
N PHE A 157 15.39 -7.64 8.38
CA PHE A 157 15.07 -8.94 7.80
C PHE A 157 13.74 -8.95 7.03
N SER A 158 12.74 -8.21 7.50
CA SER A 158 11.48 -8.01 6.77
C SER A 158 11.72 -7.37 5.41
N ASP A 159 12.55 -6.33 5.35
CA ASP A 159 12.91 -5.66 4.10
C ASP A 159 13.57 -6.64 3.11
N LYS A 160 14.45 -7.52 3.59
CA LYS A 160 15.07 -8.56 2.74
C LYS A 160 14.03 -9.52 2.16
N ILE A 161 13.07 -9.96 2.98
CA ILE A 161 11.99 -10.86 2.53
C ILE A 161 11.08 -10.14 1.52
N CYS A 162 10.64 -8.92 1.83
CA CYS A 162 9.78 -8.13 0.93
C CYS A 162 10.45 -7.84 -0.40
N THR A 163 11.73 -7.45 -0.38
CA THR A 163 12.51 -7.25 -1.61
C THR A 163 12.62 -8.55 -2.42
N ALA A 164 12.93 -9.69 -1.77
CA ALA A 164 13.03 -10.97 -2.47
C ALA A 164 11.70 -11.40 -3.10
N LEU A 165 10.58 -11.22 -2.40
CA LEU A 165 9.25 -11.48 -2.93
C LEU A 165 8.92 -10.57 -4.12
N GLN A 166 9.26 -9.28 -4.05
CA GLN A 166 9.02 -8.34 -5.14
C GLN A 166 9.83 -8.69 -6.40
N LEU A 167 11.11 -9.04 -6.22
CA LEU A 167 11.94 -9.52 -7.32
C LEU A 167 11.37 -10.81 -7.94
N THR A 168 10.82 -11.70 -7.11
CA THR A 168 10.15 -12.92 -7.59
C THR A 168 8.92 -12.56 -8.43
N ASN A 169 8.10 -11.61 -8.00
CA ASN A 169 6.95 -11.12 -8.77
C ASN A 169 7.39 -10.57 -10.14
N PHE A 170 8.43 -9.72 -10.18
CA PHE A 170 8.94 -9.19 -11.46
C PHE A 170 9.40 -10.28 -12.43
N ILE A 171 9.96 -11.38 -11.93
CA ILE A 171 10.41 -12.52 -12.76
C ILE A 171 9.22 -13.35 -13.22
N GLN A 172 8.21 -13.54 -12.37
CA GLN A 172 7.00 -14.29 -12.70
C GLN A 172 6.13 -13.55 -13.73
N ASP A 173 6.06 -12.22 -13.62
CA ASP A 173 5.08 -11.39 -14.34
C ASP A 173 5.69 -10.63 -15.53
N ILE A 174 6.87 -11.03 -16.02
CA ILE A 174 7.58 -10.37 -17.14
C ILE A 174 6.66 -10.08 -18.33
N GLU A 175 5.82 -11.05 -18.74
CA GLU A 175 4.91 -10.86 -19.87
C GLU A 175 3.81 -9.83 -19.57
N ILE A 176 3.28 -9.83 -18.34
CA ILE A 176 2.22 -8.93 -17.90
C ILE A 176 2.77 -7.50 -17.83
N ASP A 177 3.94 -7.33 -17.22
CA ASP A 177 4.60 -6.04 -17.08
C ASP A 177 5.01 -5.47 -18.44
N TYR A 178 5.51 -6.30 -19.35
CA TYR A 178 5.85 -5.87 -20.71
C TYR A 178 4.62 -5.35 -21.47
N LYS A 179 3.46 -6.01 -21.33
CA LYS A 179 2.19 -5.54 -21.93
C LYS A 179 1.72 -4.20 -21.33
N LYS A 180 2.06 -3.92 -20.07
CA LYS A 180 1.85 -2.62 -19.42
C LYS A 180 2.94 -1.58 -19.76
N GLY A 181 3.92 -1.95 -20.59
CA GLY A 181 5.03 -1.08 -20.98
C GLY A 181 6.07 -0.88 -19.88
N ARG A 182 6.20 -1.83 -18.94
CA ARG A 182 7.17 -1.80 -17.84
C ARG A 182 8.19 -2.93 -17.98
N ILE A 183 9.45 -2.62 -17.66
CA ILE A 183 10.57 -3.56 -17.66
C ILE A 183 11.38 -3.30 -16.38
N TYR A 184 11.16 -4.13 -15.36
CA TYR A 184 11.86 -4.01 -14.07
C TYR A 184 13.25 -4.65 -14.07
N LEU A 185 13.49 -5.64 -14.93
CA LEU A 185 14.82 -6.27 -15.06
C LEU A 185 15.73 -5.39 -15.94
N PRO A 186 16.96 -5.05 -15.49
CA PRO A 186 17.91 -4.26 -16.27
C PRO A 186 18.25 -4.84 -17.65
#